data_AF-A0A645G5K2-F1
#
_entry.id   AF-A0A645G5K2-F1
#
_cell.length_a   1.000
_cell.length_b   1.000
_cell.length_c   1.000
_cell.angle_alpha   90.00
_cell.angle_beta   90.00
_cell.angle_gamma   90.00
#
_symmetry.space_group_name_H-M   'P 1'
#
loop_
_entity.id
_entity.type
_entity.pdbx_description
1 polymer ?
#
loop_
_entity_poly.entity_id
_entity_poly.type
_entity_poly.pdbx_seq_one_letter_code
_entity_poly.pdbx_strand_id
1 'polypeptide(L)'
;MKSAPFTLESGTLCYHGIDVDSNTGFESEEIYYDIGLGLKTDVSGQVIEGSAFNISNPGSEVFGTGTDGNGISNNLYNLLGDLAQQFEDDDLSNLDLYLGKIETIGEDITIDYVNVGQKTNFLDFLESRLKTNEYNAKSKQSRLEGIDEAEAILDFKTQETAYNAALAMGSKILQATLLDYMK
;
A
#
# COMPACT_ATOMS: atom_id res chain seq x y z
N MET A 1 6.40 -5.37 -21.34
CA MET A 1 5.48 -4.30 -21.78
C MET A 1 4.08 -4.80 -21.51
N LYS A 2 3.32 -4.15 -20.64
CA LYS A 2 1.94 -4.56 -20.34
C LYS A 2 1.10 -4.19 -21.57
N SER A 3 0.50 -5.18 -22.21
CA SER A 3 -0.47 -4.97 -23.29
C SER A 3 -1.60 -4.07 -22.79
N ALA A 4 -2.21 -3.29 -23.68
CA ALA A 4 -3.48 -2.66 -23.34
C ALA A 4 -4.48 -3.76 -22.94
N PRO A 5 -5.19 -3.62 -21.81
CA PRO A 5 -6.11 -4.65 -21.35
C PRO A 5 -7.34 -4.74 -22.25
N PHE A 6 -7.78 -3.62 -22.82
CA PHE A 6 -8.88 -3.56 -23.78
C PHE A 6 -8.37 -3.49 -25.21
N THR A 7 -8.95 -4.31 -26.08
CA THR A 7 -8.68 -4.34 -27.53
C THR A 7 -10.00 -4.44 -28.29
N LEU A 8 -10.10 -3.75 -29.42
CA LEU A 8 -11.25 -3.87 -30.31
C LEU A 8 -10.95 -4.93 -31.38
N GLU A 9 -11.67 -6.04 -31.38
CA GLU A 9 -11.55 -7.08 -32.41
C GLU A 9 -12.86 -7.16 -33.19
N SER A 10 -12.81 -6.84 -34.49
CA SER A 10 -13.98 -6.90 -35.39
C SER A 10 -15.22 -6.11 -34.94
N GLY A 11 -15.04 -5.02 -34.17
CA GLY A 11 -16.12 -4.17 -33.67
C GLY A 11 -16.60 -4.53 -32.26
N THR A 12 -16.19 -5.68 -31.73
CA THR A 12 -16.48 -6.11 -30.36
C THR A 12 -15.33 -5.73 -29.43
N LEU A 13 -15.67 -5.24 -28.24
CA LEU A 13 -14.68 -4.95 -27.20
C LEU A 13 -14.23 -6.25 -26.54
N CYS A 14 -12.92 -6.47 -26.47
CA CYS A 14 -12.33 -7.59 -25.75
C CYS A 14 -11.48 -7.07 -24.59
N TYR A 15 -11.51 -7.78 -23.47
CA TYR A 15 -10.62 -7.60 -22.33
C TYR A 15 -9.69 -8.82 -22.21
N HIS A 16 -8.38 -8.60 -22.30
CA HIS A 16 -7.37 -9.66 -22.39
C HIS A 16 -7.64 -10.72 -23.47
N GLY A 17 -8.25 -10.32 -24.59
CA GLY A 17 -8.61 -11.20 -25.71
C GLY A 17 -9.91 -12.00 -25.49
N ILE A 18 -10.64 -11.73 -24.41
CA ILE A 18 -11.96 -12.31 -24.12
C ILE A 18 -13.01 -11.26 -24.41
N ASP A 19 -14.06 -11.62 -25.15
CA ASP A 19 -15.21 -10.75 -25.40
C ASP A 19 -15.84 -10.29 -24.07
N VAL A 20 -16.00 -8.99 -23.87
CA VAL A 20 -16.59 -8.41 -22.66
C VAL A 20 -18.03 -8.85 -22.43
N ASP A 21 -18.75 -9.28 -23.46
CA ASP A 21 -20.11 -9.82 -23.37
C ASP A 21 -20.15 -11.31 -23.01
N SER A 22 -18.99 -11.97 -22.94
CA SER A 22 -18.91 -13.32 -22.38
C SER A 22 -19.36 -13.32 -20.93
N ASN A 23 -20.10 -14.34 -20.50
CA ASN A 23 -20.46 -14.51 -19.09
C ASN A 23 -19.36 -15.23 -18.28
N THR A 24 -18.25 -15.59 -18.91
CA THR A 24 -17.15 -16.38 -18.30
C THR A 24 -15.79 -15.92 -18.81
N GLY A 25 -14.75 -16.04 -17.96
CA GLY A 25 -13.36 -15.75 -18.34
C GLY A 25 -12.76 -14.50 -17.68
N PHE A 26 -13.51 -13.83 -16.82
CA PHE A 26 -13.03 -12.71 -16.01
C PHE A 26 -12.68 -13.23 -14.62
N GLU A 27 -11.44 -13.71 -14.46
CA GLU A 27 -10.93 -14.05 -13.13
C GLU A 27 -10.51 -12.76 -12.39
N SER A 28 -10.60 -12.78 -11.07
CA SER A 28 -10.19 -11.64 -10.26
C SER A 28 -8.69 -11.41 -10.41
N GLU A 29 -8.32 -10.27 -10.98
CA GLU A 29 -6.93 -9.90 -11.20
C GLU A 29 -6.38 -9.15 -9.99
N GLU A 30 -5.89 -9.90 -9.01
CA GLU A 30 -5.37 -9.32 -7.78
C GLU A 30 -3.84 -9.18 -7.82
N ILE A 31 -3.39 -7.94 -7.67
CA ILE A 31 -2.00 -7.52 -7.49
C ILE A 31 -1.85 -7.05 -6.04
N TYR A 32 -1.17 -7.89 -5.27
CA TYR A 32 -0.86 -7.63 -3.88
C TYR A 32 0.52 -6.96 -3.74
N TYR A 33 0.58 -5.92 -2.90
CA TYR A 33 1.82 -5.30 -2.45
C TYR A 33 1.95 -5.42 -0.93
N ASP A 34 3.14 -5.79 -0.47
CA ASP A 34 3.46 -5.71 0.96
C ASP A 34 3.85 -4.27 1.32
N ILE A 35 3.03 -3.63 2.15
CA ILE A 35 3.25 -2.28 2.67
C ILE A 35 3.69 -2.31 4.14
N GLY A 36 4.33 -3.41 4.57
CA GLY A 36 4.72 -3.64 5.96
C GLY A 36 3.63 -4.34 6.79
N LEU A 37 2.69 -5.01 6.12
CA LEU A 37 1.66 -5.84 6.74
C LEU A 37 2.17 -7.27 7.03
N GLY A 38 3.30 -7.64 6.39
CA GLY A 38 3.93 -8.93 6.57
C GLY A 38 3.21 -9.97 5.73
N LEU A 39 3.44 -9.91 4.42
CA LEU A 39 2.80 -10.75 3.42
C LEU A 39 2.96 -12.23 3.78
N LYS A 40 1.84 -12.94 3.80
CA LYS A 40 1.77 -14.37 4.05
C LYS A 40 0.94 -15.01 2.96
N THR A 41 1.33 -16.23 2.60
CA THR A 41 0.54 -17.07 1.70
C THR A 41 0.04 -18.30 2.44
N ASP A 42 -1.10 -18.81 2.01
CA ASP A 42 -1.58 -20.12 2.41
C ASP A 42 -0.72 -21.24 1.78
N VAL A 43 -1.09 -22.50 2.05
CA VAL A 43 -0.41 -23.67 1.46
C VAL A 43 -0.61 -23.80 -0.05
N SER A 44 -1.60 -23.10 -0.61
CA SER A 44 -1.95 -23.07 -2.03
C SER A 44 -1.22 -21.96 -2.79
N GLY A 45 -0.46 -21.11 -2.08
CA GLY A 45 0.24 -19.96 -2.65
C GLY A 45 -0.63 -18.71 -2.80
N GLN A 46 -1.87 -18.72 -2.30
CA GLN A 46 -2.76 -17.55 -2.28
C GLN A 46 -2.41 -16.65 -1.11
N VAL A 47 -2.47 -15.34 -1.31
CA VAL A 47 -2.17 -14.37 -0.26
C VAL A 47 -3.26 -14.39 0.80
N ILE A 48 -2.86 -14.45 2.07
CA ILE A 48 -3.79 -14.40 3.21
C ILE A 48 -4.34 -12.98 3.30
N GLU A 49 -5.67 -12.84 3.37
CA GLU A 49 -6.34 -11.55 3.53
C GLU A 49 -5.77 -10.75 4.72
N GLY A 50 -5.55 -9.45 4.50
CA GLY A 50 -4.98 -8.55 5.50
C GLY A 50 -3.46 -8.67 5.69
N SER A 51 -2.78 -9.63 5.05
CA SER A 51 -1.31 -9.71 5.07
C SER A 51 -0.64 -8.87 3.97
N ALA A 52 -1.38 -8.48 2.94
CA ALA A 52 -0.91 -7.61 1.88
C ALA A 52 -2.04 -6.70 1.39
N PHE A 53 -1.68 -5.65 0.66
CA PHE A 53 -2.60 -4.66 0.15
C PHE A 53 -2.89 -4.89 -1.34
N ASN A 54 -4.15 -5.16 -1.68
CA ASN A 54 -4.58 -5.29 -3.08
C ASN A 54 -4.83 -3.91 -3.70
N ILE A 55 -4.01 -3.55 -4.70
CA ILE A 55 -4.09 -2.28 -5.43
C ILE A 55 -4.95 -2.37 -6.70
N SER A 56 -5.50 -3.54 -6.99
CA SER A 56 -6.09 -3.83 -8.28
C SER A 56 -7.53 -3.36 -8.33
N ASN A 57 -7.89 -2.83 -9.49
CA ASN A 57 -9.24 -2.52 -9.89
C ASN A 57 -9.29 -2.88 -11.39
N PRO A 58 -9.58 -4.15 -11.72
CA PRO A 58 -9.58 -4.60 -13.10
C PRO A 58 -10.71 -3.90 -13.88
N GLY A 59 -10.42 -3.54 -15.12
CA GLY A 59 -11.38 -2.81 -15.96
C GLY A 59 -12.64 -3.63 -16.26
N SER A 60 -12.57 -4.95 -16.23
CA SER A 60 -13.74 -5.83 -16.36
C SER A 60 -14.73 -5.68 -15.21
N GLU A 61 -14.25 -5.46 -13.98
CA GLU A 61 -15.13 -5.19 -12.83
C GLU A 61 -15.72 -3.78 -12.94
N VAL A 62 -14.90 -2.79 -13.31
CA VAL A 62 -15.32 -1.38 -13.39
C VAL A 62 -16.32 -1.10 -14.52
N PHE A 63 -16.10 -1.66 -15.71
CA PHE A 63 -16.93 -1.39 -16.88
C PHE A 63 -18.04 -2.42 -17.09
N GLY A 64 -18.10 -3.45 -16.24
CA GLY A 64 -19.06 -4.56 -16.33
C GLY A 64 -18.72 -5.59 -17.41
N THR A 65 -19.26 -6.79 -17.27
CA THR A 65 -19.10 -7.90 -18.23
C THR A 65 -20.37 -8.73 -18.35
N GLY A 66 -20.52 -9.44 -19.47
CA GLY A 66 -21.61 -10.36 -19.73
C GLY A 66 -22.81 -9.70 -20.38
N THR A 67 -23.82 -10.52 -20.68
CA THR A 67 -25.11 -10.09 -21.22
C THR A 67 -26.24 -10.52 -20.29
N ASP A 68 -27.34 -9.77 -20.30
CA ASP A 68 -28.56 -10.21 -19.61
C ASP A 68 -29.28 -11.34 -20.37
N GLY A 69 -30.37 -11.84 -19.77
CA GLY A 69 -31.23 -12.85 -20.39
C GLY A 69 -32.00 -12.39 -21.63
N ASN A 70 -31.99 -11.09 -21.93
CA ASN A 70 -32.58 -10.50 -23.13
C ASN A 70 -31.53 -10.27 -24.24
N GLY A 71 -30.27 -10.62 -23.99
CA GLY A 71 -29.16 -10.46 -24.93
C GLY A 71 -28.56 -9.05 -24.95
N ILE A 72 -28.89 -8.19 -23.99
CA ILE A 72 -28.36 -6.83 -23.91
C ILE A 72 -27.13 -6.83 -23.02
N SER A 73 -26.07 -6.21 -23.49
CA SER A 73 -24.80 -6.11 -22.77
C SER A 73 -24.98 -5.49 -21.37
N ASN A 74 -24.21 -6.00 -20.41
CA ASN A 74 -24.01 -5.38 -19.10
C ASN A 74 -22.68 -4.60 -19.04
N ASN A 75 -21.97 -4.50 -20.17
CA ASN A 75 -20.77 -3.68 -20.30
C ASN A 75 -21.14 -2.30 -20.85
N LEU A 76 -20.53 -1.25 -20.30
CA LEU A 76 -20.83 0.13 -20.68
C LEU A 76 -20.58 0.42 -22.17
N TYR A 77 -19.49 -0.10 -22.74
CA TYR A 77 -19.10 0.22 -24.11
C TYR A 77 -20.07 -0.36 -25.13
N ASN A 78 -20.37 -1.66 -25.03
CA ASN A 78 -21.31 -2.32 -25.94
C ASN A 78 -22.72 -1.77 -25.73
N LEU A 79 -23.15 -1.51 -24.48
CA LEU A 79 -24.45 -0.91 -24.19
C LEU A 79 -24.64 0.46 -24.86
N LEU A 80 -23.62 1.32 -24.84
CA LEU A 80 -23.66 2.62 -25.52
C LEU A 80 -23.63 2.48 -27.04
N GLY A 81 -22.90 1.47 -27.56
CA GLY A 81 -22.89 1.12 -28.98
C GLY A 81 -24.27 0.66 -29.47
N ASP A 82 -24.89 -0.26 -28.73
CA ASP A 82 -26.25 -0.76 -29.00
C ASP A 82 -27.25 0.38 -28.95
N LEU A 83 -27.18 1.25 -27.94
CA LEU A 83 -28.06 2.41 -27.82
C LEU A 83 -27.89 3.38 -29.00
N ALA A 84 -26.66 3.64 -29.44
CA ALA A 84 -26.40 4.48 -30.60
C ALA A 84 -27.02 3.88 -31.87
N GLN A 85 -26.91 2.57 -32.05
CA GLN A 85 -27.53 1.87 -33.19
C GLN A 85 -29.06 1.94 -33.14
N GLN A 86 -29.69 1.77 -31.97
CA GLN A 86 -31.14 1.93 -31.81
C GLN A 86 -31.62 3.33 -32.22
N PHE A 87 -30.84 4.37 -31.92
CA PHE A 87 -31.13 5.74 -32.37
C PHE A 87 -30.96 5.93 -33.89
N GLU A 88 -29.99 5.25 -34.50
CA GLU A 88 -29.80 5.27 -35.96
C GLU A 88 -30.94 4.54 -36.70
N ASP A 89 -31.47 3.48 -36.10
CA ASP A 89 -32.54 2.64 -36.64
C ASP A 89 -33.97 3.19 -36.33
N ASP A 90 -34.07 4.30 -35.59
CA ASP A 90 -35.33 4.93 -35.13
C ASP A 90 -36.23 3.98 -34.30
N ASP A 91 -35.63 3.00 -33.61
CA ASP A 91 -36.33 2.07 -32.71
C ASP A 91 -36.16 2.49 -31.24
N LEU A 92 -37.20 3.10 -30.69
CA LEU A 92 -37.23 3.58 -29.30
C LEU A 92 -37.96 2.63 -28.35
N SER A 93 -38.34 1.43 -28.80
CA SER A 93 -39.23 0.53 -28.07
C SER A 93 -38.64 0.03 -26.75
N ASN A 94 -37.31 -0.03 -26.64
CA ASN A 94 -36.58 -0.56 -25.48
C ASN A 94 -35.78 0.51 -24.71
N LEU A 95 -35.97 1.80 -25.00
CA LEU A 95 -35.14 2.89 -24.45
C LEU A 95 -35.11 2.89 -22.91
N ASP A 96 -36.26 2.67 -22.26
CA ASP A 96 -36.37 2.64 -20.79
C ASP A 96 -35.48 1.54 -20.17
N LEU A 97 -35.32 0.42 -20.86
CA LEU A 97 -34.49 -0.69 -20.42
C LEU A 97 -32.99 -0.36 -20.54
N TYR A 98 -32.58 0.27 -21.65
CA TYR A 98 -31.20 0.75 -21.83
C TYR A 98 -30.83 1.83 -20.79
N LEU A 99 -31.74 2.76 -20.51
CA LEU A 99 -31.56 3.78 -19.48
C LEU A 99 -31.39 3.14 -18.08
N GLY A 100 -32.26 2.20 -17.71
CA GLY A 100 -32.14 1.50 -16.42
C GLY A 100 -30.82 0.72 -16.28
N LYS A 101 -30.29 0.17 -17.38
CA LYS A 101 -28.97 -0.47 -17.39
C LYS A 101 -27.83 0.54 -17.23
N ILE A 102 -27.89 1.68 -17.91
CA ILE A 102 -26.89 2.75 -17.74
C ILE A 102 -26.87 3.24 -16.29
N GLU A 103 -28.06 3.40 -15.67
CA GLU A 103 -28.16 3.77 -14.25
C GLU A 103 -27.49 2.72 -13.35
N THR A 104 -27.76 1.44 -13.59
CA THR A 104 -27.17 0.33 -12.82
C THR A 104 -25.63 0.31 -12.95
N ILE A 105 -25.11 0.41 -14.17
CA ILE A 105 -23.66 0.48 -14.40
C ILE A 105 -23.05 1.73 -13.74
N GLY A 106 -23.77 2.85 -13.76
CA GLY A 106 -23.35 4.07 -13.07
C GLY A 106 -23.27 3.92 -11.55
N GLU A 107 -24.20 3.17 -10.96
CA GLU A 107 -24.16 2.79 -9.54
C GLU A 107 -22.97 1.89 -9.24
N ASP A 108 -22.71 0.88 -10.06
CA ASP A 108 -21.58 -0.05 -9.90
C ASP A 108 -20.23 0.69 -9.96
N ILE A 109 -20.03 1.57 -10.95
CA ILE A 109 -18.84 2.42 -11.05
C ILE A 109 -18.69 3.31 -9.80
N THR A 110 -19.79 3.81 -9.26
CA THR A 110 -19.77 4.63 -8.04
C THR A 110 -19.34 3.80 -6.83
N ILE A 111 -19.80 2.56 -6.72
CA ILE A 111 -19.37 1.62 -5.68
C ILE A 111 -17.87 1.35 -5.78
N ASP A 112 -17.35 1.11 -6.99
CA ASP A 112 -15.91 0.91 -7.20
C ASP A 112 -15.09 2.14 -6.86
N TYR A 113 -15.58 3.33 -7.20
CA TYR A 113 -14.94 4.58 -6.78
C TYR A 113 -14.90 4.71 -5.25
N VAL A 114 -15.97 4.34 -4.56
CA VAL A 114 -16.00 4.29 -3.08
C VAL A 114 -15.00 3.28 -2.54
N ASN A 115 -14.87 2.10 -3.15
CA ASN A 115 -13.89 1.08 -2.77
C ASN A 115 -12.45 1.61 -2.88
N VAL A 116 -12.12 2.33 -3.96
CA VAL A 116 -10.83 3.02 -4.13
C VAL A 116 -10.63 4.09 -3.05
N GLY A 117 -11.68 4.85 -2.73
CA GLY A 117 -11.65 5.83 -1.64
C GLY A 117 -11.37 5.21 -0.27
N GLN A 118 -12.00 4.08 0.04
CA GLN A 118 -11.76 3.33 1.28
C GLN A 118 -10.32 2.82 1.36
N LYS A 119 -9.80 2.23 0.27
CA LYS A 119 -8.40 1.81 0.14
C LYS A 119 -7.44 2.98 0.37
N THR A 120 -7.74 4.14 -0.21
CA THR A 120 -6.95 5.37 -0.02
C THR A 120 -6.95 5.83 1.43
N ASN A 121 -8.13 5.88 2.07
CA ASN A 121 -8.25 6.26 3.47
C ASN A 121 -7.46 5.32 4.41
N PHE A 122 -7.47 4.03 4.10
CA PHE A 122 -6.67 3.04 4.82
C PHE A 122 -5.16 3.30 4.69
N LEU A 123 -4.68 3.65 3.49
CA LEU A 123 -3.28 4.02 3.27
C LEU A 123 -2.90 5.29 4.04
N ASP A 124 -3.74 6.32 4.03
CA ASP A 124 -3.52 7.56 4.79
C ASP A 124 -3.45 7.29 6.30
N PHE A 125 -4.34 6.43 6.82
CA PHE A 125 -4.32 5.99 8.21
C PHE A 125 -3.01 5.25 8.55
N LEU A 126 -2.59 4.31 7.70
CA LEU A 126 -1.33 3.59 7.89
C LEU A 126 -0.13 4.52 7.84
N GLU A 127 -0.09 5.46 6.91
CA GLU A 127 0.98 6.45 6.80
C GLU A 127 1.09 7.29 8.08
N SER A 128 -0.02 7.81 8.58
CA SER A 128 -0.07 8.58 9.83
C SER A 128 0.41 7.78 11.04
N ARG A 129 -0.01 6.50 11.13
CA ARG A 129 0.44 5.58 12.17
C ARG A 129 1.94 5.31 12.08
N LEU A 130 2.48 5.09 10.88
CA LEU A 130 3.90 4.85 10.66
C LEU A 130 4.74 6.08 11.03
N LYS A 131 4.33 7.29 10.63
CA LYS A 131 4.97 8.55 11.04
C LYS A 131 4.98 8.73 12.56
N THR A 132 3.87 8.40 13.22
CA THR A 132 3.77 8.45 14.69
C THR A 132 4.71 7.44 15.35
N ASN A 133 4.78 6.21 14.82
CA ASN A 133 5.70 5.19 15.30
C ASN A 133 7.16 5.58 15.12
N GLU A 134 7.52 6.14 13.97
CA GLU A 134 8.86 6.65 13.70
C GLU A 134 9.24 7.74 14.70
N TYR A 135 8.38 8.72 14.92
CA TYR A 135 8.60 9.78 15.90
C TYR A 135 8.82 9.22 17.32
N ASN A 136 7.97 8.29 17.74
CA ASN A 136 8.08 7.65 19.05
C ASN A 136 9.37 6.83 19.19
N ALA A 137 9.75 6.10 18.14
CA ALA A 137 10.99 5.34 18.11
C ALA A 137 12.21 6.27 18.21
N LYS A 138 12.24 7.35 17.44
CA LYS A 138 13.30 8.36 17.46
C LYS A 138 13.39 9.08 18.81
N SER A 139 12.26 9.41 19.42
CA SER A 139 12.19 10.00 20.76
C SER A 139 12.74 9.04 21.83
N LYS A 140 12.36 7.76 21.78
CA LYS A 140 12.91 6.74 22.68
C LYS A 140 14.40 6.56 22.48
N GLN A 141 14.86 6.49 21.23
CA GLN A 141 16.29 6.40 20.91
C GLN A 141 17.04 7.60 21.48
N SER A 142 16.57 8.83 21.22
CA SER A 142 17.19 10.04 21.74
C SER A 142 17.20 10.10 23.27
N ARG A 143 16.25 9.48 23.97
CA ARG A 143 16.23 9.41 25.43
C ARG A 143 17.16 8.35 26.01
N LEU A 144 17.42 7.27 25.27
CA LEU A 144 18.27 6.16 25.71
C LEU A 144 19.74 6.38 25.33
N GLU A 145 19.98 6.90 24.13
CA GLU A 145 21.32 7.14 23.56
C GLU A 145 21.76 8.60 23.72
N GLY A 146 20.81 9.53 23.89
CA GLY A 146 21.15 10.92 24.14
C GLY A 146 21.75 11.08 25.51
N ILE A 147 22.92 11.72 25.56
CA ILE A 147 23.59 12.12 26.78
C ILE A 147 23.48 13.64 26.92
N ASP A 148 23.27 14.13 28.14
CA ASP A 148 23.44 15.55 28.40
C ASP A 148 24.93 15.87 28.27
N GLU A 149 25.32 16.61 27.23
CA GLU A 149 26.71 16.93 26.96
C GLU A 149 27.38 17.66 28.13
N ALA A 150 26.64 18.51 28.85
CA ALA A 150 27.19 19.26 29.98
C ALA A 150 27.48 18.33 31.16
N GLU A 151 26.56 17.43 31.50
CA GLU A 151 26.75 16.44 32.56
C GLU A 151 27.86 15.44 32.18
N ALA A 152 27.87 14.96 30.93
CA ALA A 152 28.90 14.07 30.41
C ALA A 152 30.31 14.68 30.48
N ILE A 153 30.45 15.96 30.12
CA ILE A 153 31.73 16.68 30.18
C ILE A 153 32.18 16.85 31.64
N LEU A 154 31.27 17.19 32.55
CA LEU A 154 31.58 17.34 33.98
C LEU A 154 32.01 16.01 34.61
N ASP A 155 31.31 14.92 34.31
CA ASP A 155 31.67 13.58 34.75
C ASP A 155 33.03 13.16 34.19
N PHE A 156 33.26 13.40 32.89
CA PHE A 156 34.56 13.13 32.27
C PHE A 156 35.69 13.94 32.92
N LYS A 157 35.49 15.22 33.20
CA LYS A 157 36.48 16.07 33.89
C LYS A 157 36.72 15.63 35.33
N THR A 158 35.69 15.17 36.03
CA THR A 158 35.82 14.62 37.38
C THR A 158 36.62 13.32 37.37
N GLN A 159 36.38 12.44 36.39
CA GLN A 159 37.16 11.21 36.20
C GLN A 159 38.62 11.51 35.80
N GLU A 160 38.85 12.48 34.91
CA GLU A 160 40.19 12.91 34.49
C GLU A 160 41.00 13.46 35.68
N THR A 161 40.37 14.29 36.52
CA THR A 161 41.03 14.85 37.71
C THR A 161 41.33 13.77 38.75
N ALA A 162 40.40 12.85 38.99
CA ALA A 162 40.62 11.70 39.88
C ALA A 162 41.74 10.78 39.37
N TYR A 163 41.79 10.51 38.06
CA TYR A 163 42.85 9.72 37.43
C TYR A 163 44.22 10.38 37.59
N ASN A 164 44.32 11.68 37.31
CA ASN A 164 45.56 12.43 37.49
C ASN A 164 46.02 12.46 38.96
N ALA A 165 45.08 12.57 39.90
CA ALA A 165 45.39 12.47 41.33
C ALA A 165 45.91 11.07 41.71
N ALA A 166 45.27 10.00 41.20
CA ALA A 166 45.73 8.62 41.41
C ALA A 166 47.13 8.39 40.83
N LEU A 167 47.42 8.92 39.64
CA LEU A 167 48.74 8.86 39.01
C LEU A 167 49.81 9.57 39.86
N ALA A 168 49.50 10.78 40.34
CA ALA A 168 50.41 11.54 41.21
C ALA A 168 50.65 10.86 42.57
N MET A 169 49.63 10.20 43.13
CA MET A 169 49.78 9.39 44.33
C MET A 169 50.63 8.15 44.06
N GLY A 170 50.38 7.44 42.95
CA GLY A 170 51.17 6.28 42.52
C GLY A 170 52.65 6.64 42.34
N SER A 171 52.95 7.77 41.69
CA SER A 171 54.34 8.23 41.54
C SER A 171 55.00 8.58 42.87
N LYS A 172 54.26 9.17 43.82
CA LYS A 172 54.77 9.47 45.16
C LYS A 172 55.04 8.21 45.98
N ILE A 173 54.15 7.22 45.92
CA ILE A 173 54.34 5.93 46.61
C ILE A 173 55.54 5.20 46.02
N LEU A 174 55.66 5.11 44.69
CA LEU A 174 56.79 4.47 44.03
C LEU A 174 58.15 5.12 44.36
N GLN A 175 58.21 6.45 44.43
CA GLN A 175 59.44 7.15 44.83
C GLN A 175 59.82 6.88 46.30
N ALA A 176 58.85 6.85 47.20
CA ALA A 176 59.10 6.56 48.61
C ALA A 176 59.57 5.11 48.82
N THR A 177 58.97 4.13 48.15
CA THR A 177 59.35 2.71 48.28
C THR A 177 60.70 2.40 47.64
N LEU A 178 61.06 3.06 46.54
CA LEU A 178 62.39 2.92 45.93
C LEU A 178 63.50 3.48 46.83
N LEU A 179 63.26 4.61 47.51
CA LEU A 179 64.21 5.17 48.48
C LEU A 179 64.35 4.32 49.75
N ASP A 180 63.27 3.66 50.20
CA ASP A 180 63.29 2.77 51.36
C ASP A 180 63.96 1.41 51.05
N TYR A 181 63.89 0.95 49.80
CA TYR A 181 64.60 -0.24 49.32
C TYR A 181 66.13 -0.04 49.17
N MET A 182 66.59 1.21 49.11
CA MET A 182 68.02 1.57 48.95
C MET A 182 68.76 1.85 50.26
N LYS A 183 68.10 1.73 51.42
CA LYS A 183 68.73 1.72 52.74
C LYS A 183 69.03 0.30 53.20
#